data_AF-A0A4Q0XCV2-F1
#
_entry.id   AF-A0A4Q0XCV2-F1
#
_cell.length_a   1.000
_cell.length_b   1.000
_cell.length_c   1.000
_cell.angle_alpha   90.00
_cell.angle_beta   90.00
_cell.angle_gamma   90.00
#
_symmetry.space_group_name_H-M   'P 1'
#
loop_
_entity.id
_entity.type
_entity.pdbx_description
1 polymer ?
#
loop_
_entity_poly.entity_id
_entity_poly.type
_entity_poly.pdbx_seq_one_letter_code
_entity_poly.pdbx_strand_id
1 'polypeptide(L)'
;MKNGTYKMLLIAIMTFTFYSCNNVDDNNELFNAVVIGKGLDCGDSFLIKFNENSPGLPSSIDNTYYEINLPNEFKVAGKEIVVDFRKPKENEYFPCTTLGIGYNLIYIISAKSK
;
A
#
# COMPACT_ATOMS: atom_id res chain seq x y z
N MET A 1 -55.81 -53.37 13.41
CA MET A 1 -56.03 -53.22 11.95
C MET A 1 -55.83 -51.76 11.57
N LYS A 2 -55.22 -51.52 10.40
CA LYS A 2 -54.86 -50.24 9.73
C LYS A 2 -53.43 -49.74 10.05
N ASN A 3 -52.42 -50.21 9.31
CA ASN A 3 -51.88 -49.69 8.02
C ASN A 3 -51.10 -48.38 8.28
N GLY A 4 -49.77 -48.26 8.19
CA GLY A 4 -48.77 -48.97 7.37
C GLY A 4 -48.45 -48.15 6.12
N THR A 5 -47.78 -47.00 6.27
CA THR A 5 -47.86 -45.94 5.24
C THR A 5 -46.71 -44.89 5.31
N TYR A 6 -45.55 -45.28 4.79
CA TYR A 6 -44.62 -44.55 3.89
C TYR A 6 -43.98 -43.17 4.23
N LYS A 7 -42.68 -43.16 3.84
CA LYS A 7 -41.89 -42.07 3.24
C LYS A 7 -41.21 -41.09 4.20
N MET A 8 -39.94 -41.42 4.48
CA MET A 8 -38.79 -40.58 4.09
C MET A 8 -39.10 -39.07 4.03
N LEU A 9 -39.18 -38.42 5.19
CA LEU A 9 -39.18 -36.96 5.25
C LEU A 9 -37.75 -36.48 5.50
N LEU A 10 -37.00 -36.47 4.41
CA LEU A 10 -36.01 -35.49 4.01
C LEU A 10 -35.33 -34.67 5.13
N ILE A 11 -34.13 -35.14 5.46
CA ILE A 11 -33.01 -34.35 5.96
C ILE A 11 -32.79 -33.16 5.01
N ALA A 12 -33.22 -31.97 5.40
CA ALA A 12 -32.86 -30.72 4.73
C ALA A 12 -31.93 -29.93 5.66
N ILE A 13 -30.70 -30.42 5.76
CA ILE A 13 -29.55 -29.65 6.25
C ILE A 13 -29.25 -28.62 5.16
N MET A 14 -29.91 -27.46 5.25
CA MET A 14 -29.61 -26.31 4.40
C MET A 14 -28.49 -25.52 5.08
N THR A 15 -27.27 -26.05 4.96
CA THR A 15 -26.05 -25.30 5.26
C THR A 15 -25.90 -24.17 4.26
N PHE A 16 -26.42 -23.00 4.63
CA PHE A 16 -26.02 -21.75 4.01
C PHE A 16 -24.57 -21.45 4.39
N THR A 17 -23.64 -22.01 3.63
CA THR A 17 -22.26 -21.54 3.63
C THR A 17 -22.21 -20.30 2.75
N PHE A 18 -22.39 -19.13 3.38
CA PHE A 18 -22.02 -17.87 2.76
C PHE A 18 -20.49 -17.83 2.69
N TYR A 19 -19.91 -18.45 1.67
CA TYR A 19 -18.55 -18.13 1.24
C TYR A 19 -18.60 -16.74 0.60
N SER A 20 -18.51 -15.69 1.43
CA SER A 20 -18.10 -14.37 0.96
C SER A 20 -16.60 -14.45 0.70
N CYS A 21 -16.24 -14.91 -0.49
CA CYS A 21 -14.92 -14.70 -1.04
C CYS A 21 -14.91 -13.24 -1.50
N ASN A 22 -14.49 -12.32 -0.64
CA ASN A 22 -14.04 -11.02 -1.10
C ASN A 22 -12.82 -11.30 -1.98
N ASN A 23 -13.01 -11.29 -3.29
CA ASN A 23 -11.91 -11.06 -4.21
C ASN A 23 -11.47 -9.62 -3.94
N VAL A 24 -10.62 -9.45 -2.93
CA VAL A 24 -9.74 -8.30 -2.86
C VAL A 24 -8.85 -8.49 -4.06
N ASP A 25 -9.18 -7.77 -5.11
CA ASP A 25 -8.36 -7.66 -6.29
C ASP A 25 -7.07 -6.98 -5.80
N ASP A 26 -6.07 -7.77 -5.43
CA ASP A 26 -4.72 -7.34 -4.99
C ASP A 26 -3.95 -6.70 -6.16
N ASN A 27 -4.64 -5.98 -7.04
CA ASN A 27 -4.04 -5.09 -8.01
C ASN A 27 -3.63 -3.81 -7.29
N ASN A 28 -2.70 -3.93 -6.33
CA ASN A 28 -2.00 -2.77 -5.81
C ASN A 28 -1.25 -2.16 -6.99
N GLU A 29 -1.71 -0.99 -7.42
CA GLU A 29 -1.13 -0.28 -8.56
C GLU A 29 0.33 0.06 -8.21
N LEU A 30 1.25 -0.43 -9.05
CA LEU A 30 2.68 -0.31 -8.84
C LEU A 30 3.25 0.84 -9.66
N PHE A 31 4.04 1.70 -9.02
CA PHE A 31 4.54 2.92 -9.63
C PHE A 31 6.07 2.94 -9.75
N ASN A 32 6.56 3.37 -10.91
CA ASN A 32 7.98 3.56 -11.17
C ASN A 32 8.49 4.81 -10.46
N ALA A 33 9.60 4.67 -9.75
CA ALA A 33 10.24 5.77 -9.05
C ALA A 33 11.77 5.64 -9.03
N VAL A 34 12.44 6.75 -8.71
CA VAL A 34 13.89 6.83 -8.51
C VAL A 34 14.16 7.33 -7.10
N VAL A 35 15.05 6.64 -6.39
CA VAL A 35 15.56 7.09 -5.10
C VAL A 35 16.54 8.23 -5.34
N ILE A 36 16.19 9.43 -4.91
CA ILE A 36 17.03 10.62 -5.11
C ILE A 36 18.22 10.61 -4.15
N GLY A 37 17.98 10.22 -2.90
CA GLY A 37 18.98 10.21 -1.83
C GLY A 37 18.40 10.68 -0.52
N LYS A 38 19.25 10.85 0.48
CA LYS A 38 18.84 11.37 1.79
C LYS A 38 18.40 12.83 1.65
N GLY A 39 17.25 13.18 2.21
CA GLY A 39 16.80 14.56 2.23
C GLY A 39 17.61 15.41 3.21
N LEU A 40 17.56 16.72 3.01
CA LEU A 40 18.15 17.70 3.94
C LEU A 40 17.27 17.89 5.18
N ASP A 41 16.00 17.54 5.04
CA ASP A 41 14.98 17.69 6.05
C ASP A 41 14.46 16.31 6.47
N CYS A 42 13.86 16.22 7.64
CA CYS A 42 13.26 14.98 8.16
C CYS A 42 14.25 13.82 8.48
N GLY A 43 15.46 14.14 8.96
CA GLY A 43 16.35 13.17 9.59
C GLY A 43 17.03 12.20 8.61
N ASP A 44 16.79 10.90 8.77
CA ASP A 44 17.41 9.83 7.97
C ASP A 44 16.55 9.37 6.77
N SER A 45 15.43 10.06 6.53
CA SER A 45 14.52 9.73 5.43
C SER A 45 15.10 10.07 4.07
N PHE A 46 14.82 9.19 3.12
CA PHE A 46 15.17 9.39 1.72
C PHE A 46 14.05 10.10 0.96
N LEU A 47 14.43 10.71 -0.15
CA LEU A 47 13.52 11.27 -1.14
C LEU A 47 13.35 10.27 -2.28
N ILE A 48 12.10 10.05 -2.66
CA ILE A 48 11.72 9.23 -3.81
C ILE A 48 10.97 10.12 -4.79
N LYS A 49 11.37 10.08 -6.07
CA LYS A 49 10.70 10.79 -7.16
C LYS A 49 9.96 9.81 -8.05
N PHE A 50 8.67 10.03 -8.25
CA PHE A 50 7.89 9.24 -9.20
C PHE A 50 8.09 9.74 -10.62
N ASN A 51 8.20 8.80 -11.57
CA ASN A 51 8.39 9.13 -12.99
C ASN A 51 7.12 9.72 -13.62
N GLU A 52 5.97 9.36 -13.07
CA GLU A 52 4.65 9.75 -13.55
C GLU A 52 3.82 10.28 -12.38
N ASN A 53 2.78 11.07 -12.67
CA ASN A 53 1.86 11.54 -11.65
C ASN A 53 1.17 10.32 -11.01
N SER A 54 1.44 10.07 -9.74
CA SER A 54 0.85 8.93 -9.03
C SER A 54 -0.53 9.31 -8.46
N PRO A 55 -1.63 8.70 -8.94
CA PRO A 55 -2.97 8.99 -8.44
C PRO A 55 -3.06 8.72 -6.94
N GLY A 56 -3.78 9.57 -6.21
CA GLY A 56 -4.08 9.39 -4.79
C GLY A 56 -3.14 10.07 -3.80
N LEU A 57 -2.01 10.64 -4.23
CA LEU A 57 -1.14 11.46 -3.37
C LEU A 57 -1.45 12.96 -3.48
N PRO A 58 -1.27 13.72 -2.38
CA PRO A 58 -1.25 15.17 -2.48
C PRO A 58 -0.08 15.60 -3.37
N SER A 59 -0.30 16.58 -4.24
CA SER A 59 0.76 17.11 -5.10
C SER A 59 1.97 17.53 -4.26
N SER A 60 3.15 17.10 -4.69
CA SER A 60 4.43 17.47 -4.09
C SER A 60 5.34 18.05 -5.18
N ILE A 61 6.35 18.81 -4.77
CA ILE A 61 7.27 19.47 -5.70
C ILE A 61 8.01 18.41 -6.51
N ASP A 62 7.94 18.54 -7.84
CA ASP A 62 8.58 17.64 -8.81
C ASP A 62 8.26 16.15 -8.57
N ASN A 63 7.03 15.85 -8.13
CA ASN A 63 6.58 14.48 -7.77
C ASN A 63 7.53 13.75 -6.81
N THR A 64 8.17 14.51 -5.93
CA THR A 64 9.16 14.02 -4.97
C THR A 64 8.58 13.98 -3.56
N TYR A 65 8.82 12.90 -2.83
CA TYR A 65 8.21 12.65 -1.53
C TYR A 65 9.25 12.10 -0.55
N TYR A 66 9.07 12.39 0.74
CA TYR A 66 9.79 11.71 1.80
C TYR A 66 9.23 10.31 2.04
N GLU A 67 10.11 9.31 2.08
CA GLU A 67 9.73 7.97 2.51
C GLU A 67 9.74 7.82 4.04
N ILE A 68 8.79 7.04 4.55
CA ILE A 68 8.71 6.70 5.97
C ILE A 68 9.48 5.40 6.29
N ASN A 69 9.36 4.39 5.44
CA ASN A 69 9.78 3.02 5.75
C ASN A 69 10.36 2.25 4.55
N LEU A 70 11.00 2.94 3.60
CA LEU A 70 11.68 2.29 2.48
C LEU A 70 12.74 1.32 3.02
N PRO A 71 12.74 0.04 2.58
CA PRO A 71 13.75 -0.92 3.03
C PRO A 71 15.18 -0.49 2.66
N ASN A 72 16.15 -0.80 3.54
CA ASN A 72 17.53 -0.31 3.44
C ASN A 72 18.23 -0.73 2.14
N GLU A 73 17.91 -1.90 1.59
CA GLU A 73 18.44 -2.37 0.32
C GLU A 73 18.08 -1.45 -0.86
N PHE A 74 17.04 -0.63 -0.73
CA PHE A 74 16.64 0.34 -1.74
C PHE A 74 17.16 1.76 -1.48
N LYS A 75 17.70 2.06 -0.30
CA LYS A 75 18.23 3.39 0.09
C LYS A 75 19.58 3.71 -0.57
N VAL A 76 19.61 3.67 -1.90
CA VAL A 76 20.79 3.97 -2.73
C VAL A 76 20.38 5.05 -3.73
N ALA A 77 21.08 6.18 -3.71
CA ALA A 77 20.83 7.27 -4.64
C ALA A 77 20.95 6.80 -6.10
N GLY A 78 20.00 7.22 -6.94
CA GLY A 78 19.86 6.81 -8.33
C GLY A 78 19.21 5.43 -8.54
N LYS A 79 18.83 4.70 -7.48
CA LYS A 79 18.22 3.37 -7.65
C LYS A 79 16.81 3.50 -8.22
N GLU A 80 16.58 2.84 -9.36
CA GLU A 80 15.24 2.66 -9.91
C GLU A 80 14.49 1.57 -9.16
N ILE A 81 13.28 1.91 -8.71
CA ILE A 81 12.41 1.01 -7.96
C ILE A 81 10.99 1.08 -8.50
N VAL A 82 10.24 0.02 -8.22
CA VAL A 82 8.80 -0.04 -8.41
C VAL A 82 8.18 -0.20 -7.04
N VAL A 83 7.26 0.69 -6.68
CA VAL A 83 6.69 0.77 -5.33
C VAL A 83 5.17 0.78 -5.34
N ASP A 84 4.61 0.16 -4.31
CA ASP A 84 3.25 0.40 -3.85
C ASP A 84 3.30 1.29 -2.60
N PHE A 85 2.36 2.21 -2.47
CA PHE A 85 2.36 3.20 -1.41
C PHE A 85 0.96 3.59 -0.96
N ARG A 86 0.90 4.28 0.18
CA ARG A 86 -0.30 4.96 0.67
C ARG A 86 0.06 6.26 1.39
N LYS A 87 -0.97 7.04 1.71
CA LYS A 87 -0.84 8.16 2.64
C LYS A 87 -0.45 7.64 4.04
N PRO A 88 0.38 8.40 4.79
CA PRO A 88 0.68 8.06 6.18
C PRO A 88 -0.58 8.17 7.06
N LYS A 89 -0.66 7.30 8.08
CA LYS A 89 -1.63 7.42 9.18
C LYS A 89 -1.18 8.53 10.13
N GLU A 90 -2.10 9.05 10.94
CA GLU A 90 -1.83 10.17 11.86
C GLU A 90 -0.61 9.95 12.77
N ASN A 91 -0.37 8.71 13.20
CA ASN A 91 0.75 8.34 14.07
C ASN A 91 2.05 7.96 13.33
N GLU A 92 2.06 7.99 11.99
CA GLU A 92 3.23 7.68 11.16
C GLU A 92 3.96 8.94 10.67
N TYR A 93 3.33 10.12 10.83
CA TYR A 93 4.00 11.39 10.57
C TYR A 93 5.08 11.64 11.61
N PHE A 94 6.25 12.06 11.15
CA PHE A 94 7.34 12.55 12.00
C PHE A 94 7.64 14.01 11.69
N PRO A 95 8.16 14.75 12.69
CA PRO A 95 8.51 16.14 12.50
C PRO A 95 9.69 16.26 11.52
N CYS A 96 9.44 16.90 10.40
CA CYS A 96 10.49 17.54 9.61
C CYS A 96 10.86 18.87 10.27
N THR A 97 12.10 19.30 10.10
CA THR A 97 12.47 20.68 10.36
C THR A 97 11.81 21.59 9.29
N THR A 98 12.11 22.88 9.33
CA THR A 98 11.75 23.81 8.24
C THR A 98 12.98 24.14 7.37
N LEU A 99 14.00 23.29 7.42
CA LEU A 99 15.26 23.46 6.71
C LEU A 99 15.18 22.77 5.35
N GLY A 100 14.50 23.42 4.41
CA GLY A 100 14.47 22.99 3.01
C GLY A 100 13.08 23.00 2.42
N ILE A 101 12.93 22.21 1.35
CA ILE A 101 11.67 22.10 0.64
C ILE A 101 10.74 21.14 1.41
N GLY A 102 9.53 21.61 1.72
CA GLY A 102 8.49 20.82 2.37
C GLY A 102 7.86 19.81 1.41
N TYR A 103 8.53 18.67 1.21
CA TYR A 103 7.96 17.53 0.47
C TYR A 103 6.94 16.77 1.34
N ASN A 104 5.89 16.25 0.71
CA ASN A 104 4.92 15.39 1.40
C ASN A 104 5.54 14.03 1.78
N LEU A 105 5.02 13.41 2.84
CA LEU A 105 5.42 12.07 3.28
C LEU A 105 4.55 10.97 2.66
N ILE A 106 5.15 9.82 2.40
CA ILE A 106 4.46 8.60 1.93
C ILE A 106 4.92 7.37 2.71
N TYR A 107 4.00 6.42 2.86
CA TYR A 107 4.29 5.11 3.44
C TYR A 107 4.43 4.06 2.33
N ILE A 108 5.52 3.32 2.32
CA ILE A 108 5.81 2.27 1.34
C ILE A 108 5.17 0.96 1.81
N ILE A 109 4.26 0.41 0.99
CA ILE A 109 3.63 -0.89 1.25
C ILE A 109 4.53 -2.01 0.72
N SER A 110 5.06 -1.85 -0.49
CA SER A 110 6.00 -2.79 -1.09
C SER A 110 6.98 -2.07 -2.01
N ALA A 111 8.17 -2.65 -2.19
CA ALA A 111 9.20 -2.15 -3.09
C ALA A 111 9.94 -3.30 -3.76
N LYS A 112 10.26 -3.14 -5.04
CA LYS A 112 11.12 -4.05 -5.80
C LYS A 112 12.07 -3.23 -6.67
N SER A 113 13.25 -3.79 -6.96
CA SER A 113 14.11 -3.22 -8.00
C SER A 113 13.38 -3.32 -9.34
N LYS A 114 13.56 -2.30 -10.18
CA LYS A 114 13.07 -2.32 -11.56
C LYS A 114 13.94 -3.20 -12.45
#